data_AF-A0A160T2J0-F1
#
_entry.id   AF-A0A160T2J0-F1
#
_cell.length_a   1.000
_cell.length_b   1.000
_cell.length_c   1.000
_cell.angle_alpha   90.00
_cell.angle_beta   90.00
_cell.angle_gamma   90.00
#
_symmetry.space_group_name_H-M   'P 1'
#
loop_
_entity.id
_entity.type
_entity.pdbx_description
1 polymer ?
#
loop_
_entity_poly.entity_id
_entity_poly.type
_entity_poly.pdbx_seq_one_letter_code
_entity_poly.pdbx_strand_id
1 'polypeptide(L)'
;MNSGPGFALPPNLIERVRRLAKRQARSLDDVMAEAVERGLPLLEIPDMPTGWEAEADAFARMYPTWRAEYTGQYVAVYQGRLIDHDAAFGPLLERINVHYPDTFVLIRPIRDEAEIVYEHRSIRWAAD
;
A
#
# COMPACT_ATOMS: atom_id res chain seq x y z
N MET A 1 -31.95 4.84 11.25
CA MET A 1 -30.71 4.04 11.34
C MET A 1 -30.72 3.08 10.17
N ASN A 2 -29.87 3.29 9.18
CA ASN A 2 -29.73 2.36 8.04
C ASN A 2 -28.76 1.27 8.46
N SER A 3 -29.27 0.10 8.85
CA SER A 3 -28.42 -1.08 9.01
C SER A 3 -28.01 -1.53 7.60
N GLY A 4 -26.70 -1.61 7.35
CA GLY A 4 -26.15 -2.16 6.10
C GLY A 4 -26.53 -3.64 5.91
N PRO A 5 -26.15 -4.25 4.77
CA PRO A 5 -26.45 -5.66 4.50
C PRO A 5 -25.91 -6.56 5.61
N GLY A 6 -26.76 -7.45 6.15
CA GLY A 6 -26.37 -8.42 7.16
C GLY A 6 -25.51 -9.54 6.57
N PHE A 7 -24.40 -9.88 7.23
CA PHE A 7 -23.55 -11.00 6.86
C PHE A 7 -23.60 -12.09 7.95
N ALA A 8 -23.63 -13.35 7.53
CA ALA A 8 -23.64 -14.49 8.44
C ALA A 8 -22.22 -14.79 8.93
N LEU A 9 -22.03 -14.84 10.25
CA LEU A 9 -20.78 -15.25 10.86
C LEU A 9 -20.82 -16.73 11.26
N PRO A 10 -19.70 -17.46 11.16
CA PRO A 10 -19.59 -18.81 11.67
C PRO A 10 -19.99 -18.89 13.17
N PRO A 11 -20.74 -19.93 13.60
CA PRO A 11 -21.24 -20.02 14.98
C PRO A 11 -20.15 -19.96 16.05
N ASN A 12 -18.99 -20.58 15.77
CA ASN A 12 -17.83 -20.55 16.66
C ASN A 12 -17.25 -19.13 16.85
N LEU A 13 -17.31 -18.29 15.81
CA LEU A 13 -16.85 -16.91 15.86
C LEU A 13 -17.82 -16.05 16.67
N ILE A 14 -19.14 -16.23 16.47
CA ILE A 14 -20.17 -15.56 17.27
C ILE A 14 -19.98 -15.86 18.76
N GLU A 15 -19.76 -17.13 19.11
CA GLU A 15 -19.51 -17.53 20.50
C GLU A 15 -18.21 -16.95 21.07
N ARG A 16 -17.17 -16.82 20.24
CA ARG A 16 -15.90 -16.20 20.65
C ARG A 16 -16.09 -14.70 20.95
N VAL A 17 -16.82 -13.98 20.11
CA VAL A 17 -17.12 -12.56 20.32
C VAL A 17 -18.01 -12.39 21.55
N ARG A 18 -19.02 -13.25 21.74
CA ARG A 18 -19.89 -13.25 22.93
C ARG A 18 -19.10 -13.44 24.22
N ARG A 19 -18.13 -14.35 24.24
CA ARG A 19 -17.23 -14.53 25.41
C ARG A 19 -16.38 -13.29 25.66
N LEU A 20 -15.87 -12.66 24.59
CA LEU A 20 -15.08 -11.44 24.68
C LEU A 20 -15.89 -10.26 25.23
N ALA A 21 -17.10 -10.06 24.71
CA ALA A 21 -18.05 -9.03 25.15
C ALA A 21 -18.41 -9.18 26.64
N LYS A 22 -18.73 -10.41 27.08
CA LYS A 22 -18.99 -10.72 28.49
C LYS A 22 -17.80 -10.36 29.39
N ARG A 23 -16.59 -10.75 29.00
CA ARG A 23 -15.37 -10.49 29.79
C ARG A 23 -15.04 -9.00 29.88
N GLN A 24 -15.38 -8.23 28.87
CA GLN A 24 -15.11 -6.79 28.81
C GLN A 24 -16.28 -5.93 29.34
N ALA A 25 -17.40 -6.55 29.74
CA ALA A 25 -18.64 -5.86 30.08
C ALA A 25 -19.11 -4.88 28.98
N ARG A 26 -18.98 -5.29 27.72
CA ARG A 26 -19.36 -4.51 26.52
C ARG A 26 -20.46 -5.20 25.73
N SER A 27 -21.13 -4.44 24.86
CA SER A 27 -22.13 -5.01 23.95
C SER A 27 -21.46 -5.90 22.90
N LEU A 28 -22.21 -6.85 22.33
CA LEU A 28 -21.73 -7.69 21.24
C LEU A 28 -21.39 -6.83 20.01
N ASP A 29 -22.24 -5.85 19.71
CA ASP A 29 -22.13 -4.99 18.54
C ASP A 29 -20.87 -4.11 18.60
N ASP A 30 -20.55 -3.54 19.77
CA ASP A 30 -19.34 -2.70 19.93
C ASP A 30 -18.06 -3.52 19.74
N VAL A 31 -18.03 -4.73 20.28
CA VAL A 31 -16.87 -5.62 20.14
C VAL A 31 -16.72 -6.11 18.70
N MET A 32 -17.84 -6.35 18.00
CA MET A 32 -17.84 -6.68 16.58
C MET A 32 -17.36 -5.52 15.72
N ALA A 33 -17.92 -4.33 15.91
CA ALA A 33 -17.55 -3.14 15.16
C ALA A 33 -16.05 -2.85 15.28
N GLU A 34 -15.53 -2.81 16.51
CA GLU A 34 -14.12 -2.56 16.77
C GLU A 34 -13.21 -3.67 16.21
N ALA A 35 -13.64 -4.93 16.25
CA ALA A 35 -12.87 -6.04 15.67
C ALA A 35 -12.79 -5.92 14.14
N VAL A 36 -13.86 -5.48 13.48
CA VAL A 36 -13.88 -5.23 12.03
C VAL A 36 -13.05 -4.00 11.69
N GLU A 37 -13.21 -2.88 12.40
CA GLU A 37 -12.42 -1.65 12.20
C GLU A 37 -10.92 -1.88 12.34
N ARG A 38 -10.50 -2.73 13.29
CA ARG A 38 -9.08 -3.09 13.44
C ARG A 38 -8.61 -4.14 12.44
N GLY A 39 -9.51 -4.98 11.94
CA GLY A 39 -9.19 -6.05 11.01
C GLY A 39 -9.08 -5.56 9.57
N LEU A 40 -9.92 -4.61 9.16
CA LEU A 40 -9.97 -4.09 7.79
C LEU A 40 -8.62 -3.58 7.29
N PRO A 41 -7.87 -2.72 8.02
CA PRO A 41 -6.55 -2.26 7.57
C PRO A 41 -5.52 -3.38 7.38
N LEU A 42 -5.70 -4.53 8.04
CA LEU A 42 -4.81 -5.70 7.87
C LEU A 42 -5.12 -6.49 6.60
N LEU A 43 -6.32 -6.32 6.05
CA LEU A 43 -6.79 -6.97 4.82
C LEU A 43 -6.72 -6.03 3.62
N GLU A 44 -6.71 -4.72 3.86
CA GLU A 44 -6.37 -3.70 2.89
C GLU A 44 -4.89 -3.88 2.51
N ILE A 45 -4.65 -4.59 1.40
CA ILE A 45 -3.43 -4.39 0.64
C ILE A 45 -3.46 -2.91 0.23
N PRO A 46 -2.40 -2.11 0.50
CA PRO A 46 -2.39 -0.72 0.09
C PRO A 46 -2.78 -0.66 -1.38
N ASP A 47 -3.87 0.04 -1.69
CA ASP A 47 -4.35 0.16 -3.05
C ASP A 47 -3.24 0.85 -3.84
N MET A 48 -2.52 0.08 -4.64
CA MET A 48 -1.43 0.64 -5.42
C MET A 48 -2.08 1.58 -6.45
N PRO A 49 -1.62 2.83 -6.57
CA PRO A 49 -2.26 3.81 -7.45
C PRO A 49 -2.38 3.27 -8.87
N THR A 50 -3.48 3.57 -9.53
CA THR A 50 -3.67 3.18 -10.94
C THR A 50 -2.49 3.70 -11.77
N GLY A 51 -1.82 2.80 -12.51
CA GLY A 51 -0.64 3.12 -13.31
C GLY A 51 0.72 2.87 -12.64
N TRP A 52 0.76 2.44 -11.38
CA TRP A 52 2.03 2.20 -10.66
C TRP A 52 2.95 1.20 -11.37
N GLU A 53 2.41 0.11 -11.92
CA GLU A 53 3.16 -0.93 -12.65
C GLU A 53 3.89 -0.35 -13.85
N ALA A 54 3.22 0.51 -14.63
CA ALA A 54 3.78 1.09 -15.82
C ALA A 54 4.98 2.00 -15.51
N GLU A 55 4.88 2.80 -14.45
CA GLU A 55 5.97 3.67 -14.00
C GLU A 55 7.13 2.86 -13.39
N ALA A 56 6.83 1.80 -12.63
CA ALA A 56 7.84 0.89 -12.09
C ALA A 56 8.61 0.17 -13.20
N ASP A 57 7.91 -0.33 -14.22
CA ASP A 57 8.51 -0.95 -15.39
C ASP A 57 9.37 0.03 -16.18
N ALA A 58 8.92 1.28 -16.33
CA ALA A 58 9.70 2.31 -17.00
C ALA A 58 10.96 2.67 -16.21
N PHE A 59 10.85 2.81 -14.89
CA PHE A 59 11.99 2.98 -14.02
C PHE A 59 12.99 1.83 -14.18
N ALA A 60 12.55 0.57 -14.12
CA ALA A 60 13.41 -0.59 -14.27
C ALA A 60 14.14 -0.61 -15.63
N ARG A 61 13.45 -0.28 -16.72
CA ARG A 61 14.06 -0.19 -18.05
C ARG A 61 15.10 0.94 -18.16
N MET A 62 14.81 2.09 -17.56
CA MET A 62 15.65 3.28 -17.66
C MET A 62 16.76 3.35 -16.61
N TYR A 63 16.67 2.53 -15.57
CA TYR A 63 17.62 2.49 -14.46
C TYR A 63 19.09 2.42 -14.89
N PRO A 64 19.50 1.57 -15.87
CA PRO A 64 20.90 1.51 -16.30
C PRO A 64 21.41 2.85 -16.83
N THR A 65 20.56 3.62 -17.52
CA THR A 65 20.89 4.93 -18.06
C THR A 65 20.93 5.99 -16.96
N TRP A 66 19.89 6.05 -16.12
CA TRP A 66 19.82 7.05 -15.04
C TRP A 66 20.83 6.83 -13.93
N ARG A 67 21.25 5.58 -13.69
CA ARG A 67 22.33 5.27 -12.74
C ARG A 67 23.63 5.98 -13.07
N ALA A 68 23.97 6.14 -14.35
CA ALA A 68 25.22 6.82 -14.71
C ALA A 68 25.24 8.31 -14.30
N GLU A 69 24.09 8.96 -14.20
CA GLU A 69 23.97 10.41 -14.03
C GLU A 69 23.39 10.83 -12.66
N TYR A 70 22.46 10.04 -12.11
CA TYR A 70 21.68 10.38 -10.92
C TYR A 70 21.97 9.49 -9.71
N THR A 71 23.11 8.78 -9.69
CA THR A 71 23.48 7.96 -8.51
C THR A 71 23.49 8.81 -7.24
N GLY A 72 22.85 8.29 -6.18
CA GLY A 72 22.70 8.96 -4.89
C GLY A 72 21.55 9.97 -4.84
N GLN A 73 20.80 10.15 -5.92
CA GLN A 73 19.64 11.03 -6.00
C GLN A 73 18.33 10.25 -6.06
N TYR A 74 17.24 10.94 -5.82
CA TYR A 74 15.87 10.52 -6.11
C TYR A 74 15.48 11.02 -7.50
N VAL A 75 14.79 10.18 -8.27
CA VAL A 75 14.20 10.54 -9.55
C VAL A 75 12.68 10.41 -9.47
N ALA A 76 11.98 11.34 -10.11
CA ALA A 76 10.53 11.33 -10.28
C ALA A 76 10.20 10.85 -11.69
N VAL A 77 9.37 9.83 -11.81
CA VAL A 77 8.97 9.18 -13.06
C VAL A 77 7.48 9.34 -13.28
N TYR A 78 7.13 9.87 -14.45
CA TYR A 78 5.74 10.01 -14.90
C TYR A 78 5.65 9.74 -16.40
N GLN A 79 4.66 8.94 -16.80
CA GLN A 79 4.48 8.44 -18.17
C GLN A 79 5.76 7.82 -18.73
N GLY A 80 6.50 7.13 -17.86
CA GLY A 80 7.76 6.46 -18.17
C GLY A 80 8.94 7.38 -18.46
N ARG A 81 8.88 8.65 -18.06
CA ARG A 81 9.94 9.64 -18.26
C ARG A 81 10.41 10.20 -16.93
N LEU A 82 11.71 10.47 -16.80
CA LEU A 82 12.23 11.28 -15.69
C LEU A 82 11.74 12.71 -15.90
N ILE A 83 10.95 13.20 -14.95
CA ILE A 83 10.37 14.54 -14.98
C ILE A 83 11.04 15.51 -14.01
N ASP A 84 11.68 15.01 -12.96
CA ASP A 84 12.46 15.78 -11.99
C ASP A 84 13.41 14.83 -11.23
N HIS A 85 14.41 15.39 -10.54
CA HIS A 85 15.31 14.66 -9.66
C HIS A 85 15.84 15.57 -8.54
N ASP A 86 16.28 14.98 -7.44
CA ASP A 86 16.88 15.71 -6.33
C ASP A 86 17.73 14.80 -5.45
N ALA A 87 18.74 15.34 -4.77
CA ALA A 87 19.47 14.60 -3.74
C ALA A 87 18.59 14.29 -2.52
N ALA A 88 17.57 15.10 -2.25
CA ALA A 88 16.68 14.96 -1.10
C ALA A 88 15.23 14.66 -1.52
N PHE A 89 14.64 13.63 -0.91
CA PHE A 89 13.27 13.20 -1.19
C PHE A 89 12.22 14.28 -0.90
N GLY A 90 12.33 14.99 0.23
CA GLY A 90 11.34 15.98 0.66
C GLY A 90 11.16 17.13 -0.35
N PRO A 91 12.24 17.85 -0.71
CA PRO A 91 12.18 18.91 -1.73
C PRO A 91 11.67 18.42 -3.09
N LEU A 92 12.02 17.22 -3.51
CA LEU A 92 11.49 16.62 -4.74
C LEU A 92 9.98 16.40 -4.63
N LEU A 93 9.52 15.78 -3.55
CA LEU A 93 8.10 15.52 -3.32
C LEU A 93 7.28 16.81 -3.29
N GLU A 94 7.78 17.86 -2.67
CA GLU A 94 7.13 19.18 -2.64
C GLU A 94 6.94 19.74 -4.06
N ARG A 95 7.99 19.72 -4.90
CA ARG A 95 7.89 20.17 -6.30
C ARG A 95 6.92 19.32 -7.10
N ILE A 96 6.96 18.01 -6.93
CA ILE A 96 6.04 17.10 -7.61
C ILE A 96 4.59 17.37 -7.21
N ASN A 97 4.30 17.54 -5.91
CA ASN A 97 2.94 17.85 -5.45
C ASN A 97 2.42 19.18 -5.99
N VAL A 98 3.29 20.16 -6.21
CA VAL A 98 2.93 21.46 -6.81
C VAL A 98 2.68 21.35 -8.31
N HIS A 99 3.51 20.60 -9.04
CA HIS A 99 3.46 20.53 -10.50
C HIS A 99 2.52 19.45 -11.04
N TYR A 100 2.25 18.42 -10.24
CA TYR A 100 1.44 17.24 -10.60
C TYR A 100 0.40 16.95 -9.50
N PRO A 101 -0.50 17.89 -9.19
CA PRO A 101 -1.53 17.66 -8.18
C PRO A 101 -2.43 16.48 -8.58
N ASP A 102 -2.84 15.70 -7.59
CA ASP A 102 -3.73 14.54 -7.73
C ASP A 102 -3.26 13.47 -8.74
N THR A 103 -1.97 13.51 -9.11
CA THR A 103 -1.38 12.62 -10.10
C THR A 103 -0.37 11.71 -9.43
N PHE A 104 -0.46 10.41 -9.70
CA PHE A 104 0.58 9.48 -9.26
C PHE A 104 1.87 9.72 -10.04
N VAL A 105 2.93 10.04 -9.31
CA VAL A 105 4.31 10.14 -9.82
C VAL A 105 5.18 9.22 -8.98
N LEU A 106 5.89 8.30 -9.63
CA LEU A 106 6.79 7.39 -8.94
C LEU A 106 8.06 8.13 -8.55
N ILE A 107 8.34 8.26 -7.25
CA ILE A 107 9.63 8.78 -6.76
C ILE A 107 10.46 7.64 -6.20
N ARG A 108 11.66 7.43 -6.73
CA ARG A 108 12.57 6.36 -6.26
C ARG A 108 14.03 6.82 -6.18
N PRO A 109 14.80 6.33 -5.20
CA PRO A 109 16.23 6.56 -5.16
C PRO A 109 16.95 5.73 -6.24
N ILE A 110 17.98 6.32 -6.83
CA ILE A 110 18.96 5.63 -7.66
C ILE A 110 20.14 5.25 -6.75
N ARG A 111 20.28 3.95 -6.47
CA ARG A 111 21.32 3.42 -5.57
C ARG A 111 22.39 2.66 -6.36
N ASP A 112 23.53 2.43 -5.74
CA ASP A 112 24.55 1.59 -6.37
C ASP A 112 24.15 0.11 -6.36
N GLU A 113 23.45 -0.35 -5.32
CA GLU A 113 22.94 -1.71 -5.24
C GLU A 113 21.68 -1.92 -6.11
N ALA A 114 21.59 -3.10 -6.73
CA ALA A 114 20.38 -3.51 -7.45
C ALA A 114 19.20 -3.64 -6.48
N GLU A 115 18.01 -3.23 -6.93
CA GLU A 115 16.78 -3.38 -6.16
C GLU A 115 16.49 -4.88 -5.95
N ILE A 116 16.27 -5.28 -4.69
CA ILE A 116 15.93 -6.65 -4.37
C ILE A 116 14.48 -6.88 -4.84
N VAL A 117 14.33 -7.66 -5.92
CA VAL A 117 13.01 -8.09 -6.38
C VAL A 117 12.51 -9.18 -5.43
N TYR A 118 11.59 -8.83 -4.54
CA TYR A 118 10.90 -9.81 -3.70
C TYR A 118 9.72 -10.40 -4.48
N GLU A 119 9.88 -11.62 -5.00
CA GLU A 119 8.75 -12.39 -5.53
C GLU A 119 7.84 -12.84 -4.37
N HIS A 120 6.78 -12.08 -4.11
CA HIS A 120 5.79 -12.44 -3.10
C HIS A 120 4.86 -13.52 -3.64
N ARG A 121 5.26 -14.80 -3.55
CA ARG A 121 4.35 -15.91 -3.86
C ARG A 121 3.32 -16.04 -2.74
N SER A 122 2.09 -15.63 -3.02
CA SER A 122 0.95 -15.82 -2.13
C SER A 122 0.86 -17.29 -1.70
N ILE A 123 0.96 -17.56 -0.40
CA ILE A 123 0.64 -18.86 0.17
C ILE A 123 -0.85 -19.09 -0.05
N ARG A 124 -1.21 -20.02 -0.93
CA ARG A 124 -2.55 -20.58 -0.94
C ARG A 124 -2.58 -21.63 0.17
N TRP A 125 -3.19 -21.30 1.31
CA TRP A 125 -3.57 -22.34 2.25
C TRP A 125 -4.64 -23.20 1.58
N ALA A 126 -4.28 -24.44 1.24
CA ALA A 126 -5.25 -25.45 0.89
C ALA A 126 -6.13 -25.67 2.14
N ALA A 127 -7.43 -25.41 2.01
CA ALA A 127 -8.41 -25.87 2.98
C ALA A 127 -8.70 -27.33 2.65
N ASP A 128 -8.31 -28.24 3.54
CA ASP A 128 -8.83 -29.61 3.60
C ASP A 128 -10.27 -29.62 4.13
#